data_AF-A0A1W9STJ1-F1
#
_entry.id   AF-A0A1W9STJ1-F1
#
_cell.length_a   1.000
_cell.length_b   1.000
_cell.length_c   1.000
_cell.angle_alpha   90.00
_cell.angle_beta   90.00
_cell.angle_gamma   90.00
#
_symmetry.space_group_name_H-M   'P 1'
#
loop_
_entity.id
_entity.type
_entity.pdbx_description
1 polymer ?
#
loop_
_entity_poly.entity_id
_entity_poly.type
_entity_poly.pdbx_seq_one_letter_code
_entity_poly.pdbx_strand_id
1 'polypeptide(L)'
;MVKSSVKPSEIQIISVTDDVRKGRTKVKYAFNYNIQEVQEEAPILDEEGKETTELRTVYKYIQLIFESEFDLFMKNAIPDALKAVYKAKEAEILSNISMAETELPKEINVEEG
;
A
#
# COMPACT_ATOMS: atom_id res chain seq x y z
N MET A 1 5.25 -2.56 -6.48
CA MET A 1 3.96 -3.14 -6.04
C MET A 1 4.25 -4.27 -5.07
N VAL A 2 3.49 -4.38 -3.98
CA VAL A 2 3.60 -5.44 -2.97
C VAL A 2 2.57 -6.52 -3.27
N LYS A 3 2.88 -7.78 -2.97
CA LYS A 3 1.96 -8.92 -3.06
C LYS A 3 1.68 -9.49 -1.68
N SER A 4 0.44 -9.87 -1.41
CA SER A 4 0.03 -10.53 -0.16
C SER A 4 -1.01 -11.61 -0.45
N SER A 5 -0.95 -12.73 0.25
CA SER A 5 -2.00 -13.77 0.23
C SER A 5 -3.24 -13.37 1.02
N VAL A 6 -3.12 -12.36 1.89
CA VAL A 6 -4.21 -11.83 2.72
C VAL A 6 -4.50 -10.39 2.31
N LYS A 7 -5.79 -10.02 2.24
CA LYS A 7 -6.19 -8.64 1.92
C LYS A 7 -5.58 -7.67 2.95
N PRO A 8 -4.72 -6.72 2.53
CA PRO A 8 -4.15 -5.75 3.46
C PRO A 8 -5.21 -4.75 3.90
N SER A 9 -5.03 -4.18 5.09
CA SER A 9 -5.76 -2.97 5.50
C SER A 9 -5.25 -1.76 4.72
N GLU A 10 -6.10 -0.75 4.50
CA GLU A 10 -5.71 0.50 3.82
C GLU A 10 -4.67 1.27 4.65
N ILE A 11 -4.74 1.16 5.97
CA ILE A 11 -3.79 1.76 6.91
C ILE A 11 -3.28 0.66 7.84
N GLN A 12 -1.95 0.57 8.00
CA GLN A 12 -1.31 -0.38 8.91
C GLN A 12 -0.39 0.37 9.86
N ILE A 13 -0.62 0.29 11.17
CA ILE A 13 0.35 0.74 12.16
C ILE A 13 1.40 -0.36 12.32
N ILE A 14 2.66 -0.03 12.05
CA ILE A 14 3.79 -0.96 12.09
C ILE A 14 4.40 -0.97 13.49
N SER A 15 4.63 0.21 14.05
CA SER A 15 5.14 0.34 15.43
C SER A 15 4.69 1.65 16.06
N VAL A 16 4.62 1.62 17.39
CA VAL A 16 4.33 2.77 18.24
C VAL A 16 5.37 2.77 19.35
N THR A 17 6.04 3.90 19.55
CA THR A 17 7.04 4.08 20.60
C THR A 17 6.70 5.36 21.37
N ASP A 18 6.45 5.21 22.67
CA ASP A 18 6.15 6.35 23.55
C ASP A 18 7.43 6.83 24.24
N ASP A 19 7.69 8.13 24.17
CA ASP A 19 8.67 8.83 25.00
C ASP A 19 7.91 9.66 26.06
N VAL A 20 7.67 9.04 27.21
CA VAL A 20 6.95 9.67 28.33
C VAL A 20 7.71 10.88 28.87
N ARG A 21 9.04 10.90 28.81
CA ARG A 21 9.85 12.02 29.30
C ARG A 21 9.67 13.26 28.42
N LYS A 22 9.50 13.06 27.12
CA LYS A 22 9.29 14.15 26.15
C LYS A 22 7.81 14.43 25.87
N GLY A 23 6.90 13.60 26.37
CA GLY A 23 5.48 13.72 26.09
C GLY A 23 5.15 13.47 24.62
N ARG A 24 5.90 12.60 23.94
CA ARG A 24 5.75 12.32 22.51
C ARG A 24 5.49 10.84 22.24
N THR A 25 4.78 10.55 21.15
CA THR A 25 4.61 9.20 20.60
C THR A 25 5.06 9.21 19.15
N LYS A 26 6.02 8.35 18.83
CA LYS A 26 6.46 8.08 17.47
C LYS A 26 5.67 6.91 16.91
N VAL A 27 5.09 7.09 15.72
CA VAL A 27 4.30 6.08 15.02
C VAL A 27 4.88 5.85 13.64
N LYS A 28 5.22 4.59 13.36
CA LYS A 28 5.54 4.12 12.01
C LYS A 28 4.32 3.44 11.44
N TYR A 29 3.88 3.86 10.26
CA TYR A 29 2.67 3.34 9.63
C TYR A 29 2.84 3.22 8.12
N ALA A 30 1.98 2.41 7.49
CA ALA A 30 1.88 2.25 6.06
C ALA A 30 0.49 2.64 5.56
N PHE A 31 0.45 3.30 4.41
CA PHE A 31 -0.75 3.48 3.61
C PHE A 31 -0.67 2.56 2.39
N ASN A 32 -1.70 1.74 2.21
CA ASN A 32 -1.83 0.77 1.15
C ASN A 32 -2.91 1.25 0.17
N TYR A 33 -2.50 1.66 -1.03
CA TYR A 33 -3.38 2.17 -2.08
C TYR A 33 -3.53 1.15 -3.21
N ASN A 34 -4.59 1.33 -4.01
CA ASN A 34 -4.87 0.53 -5.21
C ASN A 34 -4.81 -0.99 -4.93
N ILE A 35 -5.52 -1.44 -3.89
CA ILE A 35 -5.57 -2.85 -3.51
C ILE A 35 -6.41 -3.61 -4.53
N GLN A 36 -5.76 -4.46 -5.32
CA GLN A 36 -6.37 -5.26 -6.38
C GLN A 36 -6.31 -6.74 -6.02
N GLU A 37 -7.43 -7.42 -6.16
CA GLU A 37 -7.51 -8.88 -6.07
C GLU A 37 -7.19 -9.50 -7.43
N VAL A 38 -6.22 -10.40 -7.47
CA VAL A 38 -5.72 -11.04 -8.69
C VAL A 38 -5.64 -12.53 -8.45
N GLN A 39 -6.02 -13.35 -9.43
CA GLN A 39 -5.74 -14.78 -9.41
C GLN A 39 -4.39 -15.05 -10.08
N GLU A 40 -3.50 -15.74 -9.38
CA GLU A 40 -2.22 -16.19 -9.92
C GLU A 40 -2.15 -17.72 -9.89
N GLU A 41 -1.69 -18.29 -10.99
CA GLU A 41 -1.38 -19.71 -11.09
C GLU A 41 -0.11 -20.01 -10.29
N ALA A 42 -0.21 -20.91 -9.31
CA ALA A 42 0.92 -21.37 -8.51
C ALA A 42 1.11 -22.88 -8.69
N PRO A 43 2.35 -23.36 -8.93
CA PRO A 43 2.61 -24.79 -8.97
C PRO A 43 2.50 -25.38 -7.56
N ILE A 44 1.71 -26.44 -7.43
CA ILE A 44 1.61 -27.30 -6.26
C ILE A 44 1.96 -28.73 -6.65
N LEU A 45 2.57 -29.47 -5.74
CA LEU A 45 2.77 -30.91 -5.89
C LEU A 45 1.50 -31.62 -5.41
N ASP A 46 0.91 -32.42 -6.27
CA ASP A 46 -0.17 -33.33 -5.88
C ASP A 46 0.35 -34.50 -5.01
N GLU A 47 -0.56 -35.31 -4.48
CA GLU A 47 -0.24 -36.46 -3.62
C GLU A 47 0.57 -37.55 -4.34
N GLU A 48 0.64 -37.51 -5.68
CA GLU A 48 1.42 -38.42 -6.53
C GLU A 48 2.79 -37.82 -6.93
N GLY A 49 3.11 -36.61 -6.44
CA GLY A 49 4.37 -35.93 -6.69
C GLY A 49 4.45 -35.23 -8.05
N LYS A 50 3.32 -34.97 -8.71
CA LYS A 50 3.24 -34.27 -9.99
C LYS A 50 2.89 -32.79 -9.79
N GLU A 51 3.58 -31.92 -10.50
CA GLU A 51 3.30 -30.48 -10.49
C GLU A 51 1.96 -30.21 -11.19
N THR A 52 1.00 -29.73 -10.42
CA THR A 52 -0.31 -29.25 -10.90
C THR A 52 -0.42 -27.76 -10.60
N THR A 53 -1.10 -27.00 -11.46
CA THR A 53 -1.31 -25.56 -11.26
C THR A 53 -2.60 -25.31 -10.50
N GLU A 54 -2.53 -24.54 -9.43
CA GLU A 54 -3.69 -24.08 -8.66
C GLU A 54 -3.82 -22.56 -8.78
N LEU A 55 -5.05 -22.09 -9.05
CA LEU A 55 -5.37 -20.66 -9.01
C LEU A 55 -5.45 -20.21 -7.56
N ARG A 56 -4.57 -19.29 -7.17
CA ARG A 56 -4.57 -18.68 -5.84
C ARG A 56 -4.90 -17.21 -5.91
N THR A 57 -5.80 -16.77 -5.04
CA THR A 57 -6.10 -15.35 -4.86
C THR A 57 -4.92 -14.68 -4.17
N VAL A 58 -4.41 -13.63 -4.80
CA VAL A 58 -3.37 -12.75 -4.25
C VAL A 58 -3.80 -11.30 -4.37
N TYR A 59 -3.35 -10.47 -3.43
CA TYR A 59 -3.63 -9.04 -3.41
C TYR A 59 -2.38 -8.27 -3.84
N LYS A 60 -2.52 -7.42 -4.85
CA LYS A 60 -1.48 -6.49 -5.32
C LYS A 60 -1.84 -5.08 -4.88
N TYR A 61 -0.88 -4.34 -4.35
CA TYR A 61 -1.12 -2.97 -3.87
C TYR A 61 0.16 -2.13 -3.84
N ILE A 62 0.00 -0.83 -3.70
CA ILE A 62 1.10 0.12 -3.51
C ILE A 62 1.17 0.50 -2.04
N GLN A 63 2.32 0.27 -1.42
CA GLN A 63 2.56 0.54 -0.01
C GLN A 63 3.51 1.73 0.14
N LEU A 64 3.08 2.74 0.89
CA LEU A 64 3.89 3.89 1.28
C LEU A 64 4.09 3.88 2.79
N ILE A 65 5.33 3.84 3.25
CA ILE A 65 5.68 3.77 4.67
C ILE A 65 6.13 5.13 5.16
N PHE A 66 5.58 5.55 6.29
CA PHE A 66 5.87 6.83 6.92
C PHE A 66 6.23 6.64 8.39
N GLU A 67 6.93 7.62 8.93
CA GLU A 67 7.21 7.76 10.35
C GLU A 67 6.84 9.19 10.77
N SER A 68 6.07 9.31 11.85
CA SER A 68 5.61 10.62 12.34
C SER A 68 5.62 10.64 13.86
N GLU A 69 5.80 11.84 14.41
CA GLU A 69 5.80 12.08 15.84
C GLU A 69 4.60 12.94 16.23
N PHE A 70 3.91 12.52 17.27
CA PHE A 70 2.70 13.15 17.80
C PHE A 70 2.88 13.48 19.27
N ASP A 71 2.10 14.42 19.78
CA ASP A 71 1.99 14.60 21.23
C ASP A 71 1.32 13.38 21.88
N LEU A 72 1.87 12.91 22.99
CA LEU A 72 1.43 11.69 23.69
C LEU A 72 -0.05 11.75 24.11
N PHE A 73 -0.55 12.94 24.48
CA PHE A 73 -1.97 13.10 24.85
C PHE A 73 -2.93 12.89 23.66
N MET A 74 -2.44 13.03 22.43
CA MET A 74 -3.22 12.79 21.21
C MET A 74 -3.22 11.34 20.76
N LYS A 75 -2.56 10.42 21.49
CA LYS A 75 -2.36 9.03 21.08
C LYS A 75 -3.66 8.33 20.67
N ASN A 76 -4.74 8.56 21.39
CA ASN A 76 -6.05 7.97 21.10
C ASN A 76 -6.69 8.51 19.81
N ALA A 77 -6.32 9.70 19.37
CA ALA A 77 -6.81 10.34 18.14
C ALA A 77 -5.95 10.02 16.91
N ILE A 78 -4.75 9.44 17.08
CA ILE A 78 -3.84 9.12 15.96
C ILE A 78 -4.54 8.27 14.88
N PRO A 79 -5.28 7.19 15.20
CA PRO A 79 -5.93 6.40 14.15
C PRO A 79 -6.89 7.21 13.29
N ASP A 80 -7.66 8.12 13.89
CA ASP A 80 -8.62 8.95 13.15
C ASP A 80 -7.94 10.06 12.36
N ALA A 81 -6.85 10.63 12.90
CA ALA A 81 -6.00 11.55 12.15
C ALA A 81 -5.42 10.85 10.91
N LEU A 82 -4.88 9.64 11.05
CA LEU A 82 -4.34 8.87 9.92
C LEU A 82 -5.42 8.55 8.87
N LYS A 83 -6.64 8.20 9.29
CA LYS A 83 -7.78 8.03 8.37
C LYS A 83 -8.09 9.30 7.59
N ALA A 84 -8.09 10.46 8.27
CA ALA A 84 -8.34 11.74 7.62
C ALA A 84 -7.26 12.08 6.59
N VAL A 85 -5.97 11.87 6.94
CA VAL A 85 -4.85 12.08 6.01
C VAL A 85 -4.95 11.14 4.81
N TYR A 86 -5.22 9.85 5.04
CA TYR A 86 -5.37 8.86 3.98
C TYR A 86 -6.42 9.31 2.96
N LYS A 87 -7.63 9.64 3.43
CA LYS A 87 -8.75 10.10 2.57
C LYS A 87 -8.43 11.38 1.82
N ALA A 88 -7.77 12.33 2.48
CA ALA A 88 -7.40 13.61 1.87
C ALA A 88 -6.37 13.45 0.74
N LYS A 89 -5.52 12.43 0.81
CA LYS A 89 -4.45 12.17 -0.16
C LYS A 89 -4.79 11.10 -1.20
N GLU A 90 -5.83 10.31 -0.97
CA GLU A 90 -6.16 9.16 -1.81
C GLU A 90 -6.30 9.51 -3.29
N ALA A 91 -7.10 10.52 -3.64
CA ALA A 91 -7.32 10.91 -5.03
C ALA A 91 -6.02 11.37 -5.74
N GLU A 92 -5.21 12.18 -5.04
CA GLU A 92 -3.92 12.66 -5.54
C GLU A 92 -2.97 11.49 -5.80
N ILE A 93 -2.85 10.58 -4.82
CA ILE A 93 -1.95 9.43 -4.92
C ILE A 93 -2.39 8.48 -6.03
N LEU A 94 -3.68 8.16 -6.14
CA LEU A 94 -4.20 7.30 -7.21
C LEU A 94 -3.99 7.90 -8.60
N SER A 95 -4.17 9.22 -8.75
CA SER A 95 -3.85 9.93 -9.99
C SER A 95 -2.36 9.82 -10.33
N ASN A 96 -1.48 10.06 -9.35
CA ASN A 96 -0.04 9.97 -9.56
C ASN A 96 0.42 8.56 -9.93
N ILE A 97 -0.20 7.54 -9.33
CA ILE A 97 0.03 6.13 -9.68
C ILE A 97 -0.34 5.88 -11.15
N SER A 98 -1.53 6.30 -11.57
CA SER A 98 -1.98 6.12 -12.96
C SER A 98 -1.07 6.84 -13.96
N MET A 99 -0.61 8.05 -13.62
CA MET A 99 0.34 8.79 -14.45
C MET A 99 1.70 8.10 -14.55
N ALA A 100 2.21 7.56 -13.43
CA ALA A 100 3.48 6.83 -13.42
C ALA A 100 3.44 5.53 -14.24
N GLU A 101 2.26 4.91 -14.36
CA GLU A 101 2.04 3.72 -15.20
C GLU A 101 1.85 4.05 -16.68
N THR A 102 1.68 5.33 -17.02
CA THR A 102 1.51 5.75 -18.42
C THR A 102 2.87 5.77 -19.12
N GLU A 103 3.04 4.92 -20.12
CA GLU A 103 4.24 4.92 -20.95
C GLU A 103 4.29 6.19 -21.82
N LEU A 104 5.40 6.92 -21.74
CA LEU A 104 5.64 8.04 -22.63
C LEU A 104 6.02 7.53 -24.03
N PRO A 105 5.43 8.09 -25.10
CA PRO A 105 5.82 7.73 -26.45
C PRO A 105 7.30 8.05 -26.67
N LYS A 106 8.04 7.08 -27.21
CA LYS A 106 9.48 7.23 -27.49
C LYS A 106 9.75 8.08 -28.73
N GLU A 107 8.78 8.15 -29.63
CA GLU A 107 8.84 8.92 -30.87
C GLU A 107 7.60 9.81 -30.94
N ILE A 108 7.82 11.10 -31.17
CA ILE A 108 6.77 12.10 -31.34
C ILE A 108 7.03 12.74 -32.71
N ASN A 109 6.19 12.41 -33.70
CA ASN A 109 6.25 13.03 -35.02
C ASN A 109 5.38 14.29 -35.02
N VAL A 110 5.99 15.43 -35.29
CA VAL A 110 5.30 16.71 -35.46
C VAL A 110 5.13 16.95 -36.96
N GLU A 111 4.22 16.23 -37.61
CA GLU A 111 3.72 16.67 -38.92
C GLU A 111 2.52 17.59 -38.69
N GLU A 112 2.74 18.87 -38.95
CA GLU A 112 1.77 19.96 -38.85
C GLU A 112 0.61 19.72 -39.82
N GLY A 113 -0.61 19.86 -39.30
CA GLY A 113 -1.82 20.14 -40.08
C GLY A 113 -2.27 21.57 -39.83
#